data_AF-A0A2V3PRG3-F1
#
_entry.id   AF-A0A2V3PRG3-F1
#
_cell.length_a   1.000
_cell.length_b   1.000
_cell.length_c   1.000
_cell.angle_alpha   90.00
_cell.angle_beta   90.00
_cell.angle_gamma   90.00
#
_symmetry.space_group_name_H-M   'P 1'
#
loop_
_entity.id
_entity.type
_entity.pdbx_description
1 polymer ?
#
loop_
_entity_poly.entity_id
_entity_poly.type
_entity_poly.pdbx_seq_one_letter_code
_entity_poly.pdbx_strand_id
1 'polypeptide(L)'
;MKDSNQFLKYFLYFSLVAIGLIVGIAIRHYYHLSVADTINIVDVGTLVVTIFLAVYIPEVLDRKLQIKRDKKDLIEKRIEELQALYRRMNLVVQGEQILKPKDFRVIKNISDISQHKLETIITLLTYSGMHTSFTEDIKNVRKLCQEHKDLVWSEDMEEEGFTYSEDIQDKEELLYNKIDETTCLLIFKISEA
;
A
#
# COMPACT_ATOMS: atom_id res chain seq x y z
N MET A 1 10.98 -23.20 3.33
CA MET A 1 9.60 -22.67 3.55
C MET A 1 8.66 -22.82 2.36
N LYS A 2 9.14 -22.93 1.10
CA LYS A 2 8.27 -23.13 -0.08
C LYS A 2 7.64 -24.53 -0.15
N ASP A 3 8.38 -25.56 0.26
CA ASP A 3 7.93 -26.96 0.14
C ASP A 3 6.84 -27.35 1.14
N SER A 4 6.89 -26.78 2.36
CA SER A 4 5.86 -27.00 3.39
C SER A 4 4.47 -26.51 2.92
N ASN A 5 4.43 -25.40 2.16
CA ASN A 5 3.18 -24.86 1.62
C ASN A 5 2.60 -25.71 0.48
N GLN A 6 3.43 -26.44 -0.26
CA GLN A 6 2.96 -27.40 -1.27
C GLN A 6 2.45 -28.67 -0.59
N PHE A 7 3.16 -29.19 0.41
CA PHE A 7 2.74 -30.36 1.18
C PHE A 7 1.39 -30.13 1.89
N LEU A 8 1.22 -28.95 2.51
CA LEU A 8 -0.02 -28.59 3.18
C LEU A 8 -1.21 -28.47 2.21
N LYS A 9 -0.97 -27.99 0.98
CA LYS A 9 -1.97 -28.00 -0.09
C LYS A 9 -2.36 -29.41 -0.50
N TYR A 10 -1.40 -30.30 -0.76
CA TYR A 10 -1.68 -31.69 -1.15
C TYR A 10 -2.40 -32.46 -0.05
N PHE A 11 -2.01 -32.24 1.22
CA PHE A 11 -2.67 -32.83 2.37
C PHE A 11 -4.13 -32.33 2.51
N LEU A 12 -4.37 -31.04 2.28
CA LEU A 12 -5.71 -30.45 2.31
C LEU A 12 -6.60 -30.98 1.17
N TYR A 13 -6.05 -31.15 -0.04
CA TYR A 13 -6.77 -31.82 -1.13
C TYR A 13 -7.12 -33.27 -0.80
N PHE A 14 -6.17 -34.03 -0.22
CA PHE A 14 -6.40 -35.41 0.17
C PHE A 14 -7.46 -35.53 1.28
N SER A 15 -7.42 -34.65 2.28
CA SER A 15 -8.40 -34.65 3.36
C SER A 15 -9.81 -34.29 2.87
N LEU A 16 -9.92 -33.34 1.93
CA LEU A 16 -11.21 -32.94 1.35
C LEU A 16 -11.86 -34.12 0.59
N VAL A 17 -11.07 -34.87 -0.20
CA VAL A 17 -11.53 -36.06 -0.91
C VAL A 17 -11.93 -37.17 0.06
N ALA A 18 -11.15 -37.39 1.13
CA ALA A 18 -11.46 -38.37 2.17
C ALA A 18 -12.76 -38.02 2.93
N ILE A 19 -12.97 -36.75 3.28
CA ILE A 19 -14.20 -36.28 3.92
C ILE A 19 -15.39 -36.45 2.98
N GLY A 20 -15.25 -36.11 1.70
CA GLY A 20 -16.29 -36.32 0.68
C GLY A 20 -16.70 -37.80 0.56
N LEU A 21 -15.73 -38.71 0.58
CA LEU A 21 -15.97 -40.16 0.59
C LEU A 21 -16.71 -40.62 1.86
N ILE A 22 -16.27 -40.16 3.04
CA ILE A 22 -16.87 -40.54 4.32
C ILE A 22 -18.31 -40.03 4.42
N VAL A 23 -18.57 -38.79 4.01
CA VAL A 23 -19.92 -38.20 3.98
C VAL A 23 -20.80 -38.94 2.98
N GLY A 24 -20.28 -39.28 1.80
CA GLY A 24 -21.01 -40.07 0.80
C GLY A 24 -21.39 -41.47 1.31
N ILE A 25 -20.47 -42.15 2.01
CA ILE A 25 -20.74 -43.45 2.64
C ILE A 25 -21.72 -43.33 3.80
N ALA A 26 -21.60 -42.27 4.62
CA ALA A 26 -22.48 -42.05 5.76
C ALA A 26 -23.93 -41.77 5.33
N ILE A 27 -24.13 -40.91 4.31
CA ILE A 27 -25.45 -40.64 3.74
C ILE A 27 -26.06 -41.92 3.17
N ARG A 28 -25.26 -42.75 2.48
CA ARG A 28 -25.68 -44.06 1.95
C ARG A 28 -26.15 -45.00 3.07
N HIS A 29 -25.41 -45.06 4.18
CA HIS A 29 -25.72 -45.98 5.28
C HIS A 29 -26.95 -45.53 6.07
N TYR A 30 -27.12 -44.22 6.30
CA TYR A 30 -28.18 -43.70 7.15
C TYR A 30 -29.56 -43.64 6.46
N TYR A 31 -29.60 -43.35 5.16
CA TYR A 31 -30.88 -43.16 4.45
C TYR A 31 -31.40 -44.39 3.69
N HIS A 32 -30.68 -45.54 3.70
CA HIS A 32 -31.09 -46.77 2.99
C HIS A 32 -31.61 -46.50 1.57
N LEU A 33 -31.01 -45.53 0.87
CA LEU A 33 -31.41 -45.12 -0.46
C LEU A 33 -31.15 -46.28 -1.43
N SER A 34 -32.22 -46.93 -1.90
CA SER A 34 -32.16 -47.78 -3.08
C SER A 34 -31.71 -46.89 -4.23
N VAL A 35 -30.49 -47.13 -4.71
CA VAL A 35 -29.97 -46.47 -5.90
C VAL A 35 -30.99 -46.76 -7.00
N ALA A 36 -31.73 -45.75 -7.45
CA ALA A 36 -32.30 -45.81 -8.78
C ALA A 36 -31.10 -46.07 -9.68
N ASP A 37 -31.11 -47.18 -10.43
CA ASP A 37 -29.98 -47.78 -11.18
C ASP A 37 -29.33 -46.86 -12.24
N THR A 38 -29.62 -45.57 -12.20
CA THR A 38 -29.17 -44.54 -13.12
C THR A 38 -28.66 -43.30 -12.35
N ILE A 39 -27.84 -43.47 -11.31
CA ILE A 39 -27.02 -42.35 -10.83
C ILE A 39 -26.02 -42.03 -11.93
N ASN A 40 -26.30 -40.98 -12.69
CA ASN A 40 -25.43 -40.50 -13.73
C ASN A 40 -24.16 -39.94 -13.08
N ILE A 41 -23.05 -40.66 -13.25
CA ILE A 41 -21.72 -40.29 -12.72
C ILE A 41 -21.32 -38.88 -13.19
N VAL A 42 -21.82 -38.47 -14.36
CA VAL A 42 -21.62 -37.12 -14.90
C VAL A 42 -22.27 -36.06 -13.99
N ASP A 43 -23.47 -36.31 -13.46
CA ASP A 43 -24.20 -35.36 -12.60
C ASP A 43 -23.56 -35.24 -11.21
N VAL A 44 -23.01 -36.34 -10.69
CA VAL A 44 -22.20 -36.31 -9.45
C VAL A 44 -20.89 -35.56 -9.69
N GLY A 45 -20.24 -35.78 -10.83
CA GLY A 45 -19.03 -35.07 -11.21
C GLY A 45 -19.25 -33.56 -11.37
N THR A 46 -20.32 -33.15 -12.03
CA THR A 46 -20.69 -31.72 -12.16
C THR A 46 -21.05 -31.10 -10.82
N LEU A 47 -21.71 -31.83 -9.91
CA LEU A 47 -21.99 -31.35 -8.55
C LEU A 47 -20.68 -31.03 -7.80
N VAL A 48 -19.70 -31.95 -7.83
CA VAL A 48 -18.40 -31.77 -7.16
C VAL A 48 -17.63 -30.59 -7.78
N VAL A 49 -17.60 -30.48 -9.10
CA VAL A 49 -16.95 -29.35 -9.81
C VAL A 49 -17.65 -28.03 -9.46
N THR A 50 -18.98 -28.01 -9.38
CA THR A 50 -19.75 -26.81 -9.03
C THR A 50 -19.47 -26.36 -7.61
N ILE A 51 -19.44 -27.28 -6.65
CA ILE A 51 -19.07 -26.97 -5.26
C ILE A 51 -17.63 -26.45 -5.19
N PHE A 52 -16.70 -27.09 -5.90
CA PHE A 52 -15.31 -26.66 -5.93
C PHE A 52 -15.16 -25.25 -6.52
N LEU A 53 -15.81 -24.96 -7.66
CA LEU A 53 -15.81 -23.63 -8.28
C LEU A 53 -16.45 -22.59 -7.35
N ALA A 54 -17.58 -22.93 -6.72
CA ALA A 54 -18.32 -22.01 -5.84
C ALA A 54 -17.56 -21.66 -4.56
N VAL A 55 -16.67 -22.52 -4.06
CA VAL A 55 -15.83 -22.23 -2.89
C VAL A 55 -14.49 -21.62 -3.30
N TYR A 56 -13.83 -22.20 -4.30
CA TYR A 56 -12.48 -21.83 -4.69
C TYR A 56 -12.39 -20.48 -5.39
N ILE A 57 -13.35 -20.17 -6.29
CA ILE A 57 -13.32 -18.89 -7.02
C ILE A 57 -13.47 -17.71 -6.06
N PRO A 58 -14.47 -17.67 -5.15
CA PRO A 58 -14.58 -16.58 -4.20
C PRO A 58 -13.36 -16.45 -3.31
N GLU A 59 -12.81 -17.56 -2.77
CA GLU A 59 -11.65 -17.49 -1.88
C GLU A 59 -10.40 -16.95 -2.58
N VAL A 60 -10.12 -17.40 -3.82
CA VAL A 60 -8.99 -16.90 -4.60
C VAL A 60 -9.19 -15.44 -5.02
N LEU A 61 -10.42 -15.06 -5.36
CA LEU A 61 -10.74 -13.70 -5.74
C LEU A 61 -10.60 -12.75 -4.54
N ASP A 62 -11.16 -13.13 -3.39
CA ASP A 62 -11.10 -12.36 -2.15
C ASP A 62 -9.64 -12.17 -1.71
N ARG A 63 -8.82 -13.23 -1.76
CA ARG A 63 -7.39 -13.12 -1.48
C ARG A 63 -6.67 -12.15 -2.42
N LYS A 64 -6.99 -12.17 -3.72
CA LYS A 64 -6.39 -11.25 -4.69
C LYS A 64 -6.82 -9.80 -4.45
N LEU A 65 -8.10 -9.58 -4.14
CA LEU A 65 -8.64 -8.26 -3.82
C LEU A 65 -8.01 -7.71 -2.55
N GLN A 66 -7.87 -8.54 -1.50
CA GLN A 66 -7.23 -8.17 -0.26
C GLN A 66 -5.77 -7.76 -0.48
N ILE A 67 -4.98 -8.54 -1.22
CA ILE A 67 -3.59 -8.19 -1.55
C ILE A 67 -3.52 -6.86 -2.32
N LYS A 68 -4.48 -6.60 -3.24
CA LYS A 68 -4.53 -5.32 -3.96
C LYS A 68 -4.80 -4.16 -3.00
N ARG A 69 -5.75 -4.34 -2.06
CA ARG A 69 -6.09 -3.33 -1.05
C ARG A 69 -4.92 -3.07 -0.10
N ASP A 70 -4.29 -4.12 0.43
CA ASP A 70 -3.16 -3.99 1.34
C ASP A 70 -1.98 -3.23 0.71
N LYS A 71 -1.71 -3.45 -0.59
CA LYS A 71 -0.68 -2.72 -1.33
C LYS A 71 -1.00 -1.24 -1.45
N LYS A 72 -2.27 -0.91 -1.67
CA LYS A 72 -2.76 0.45 -1.82
C LYS A 72 -2.71 1.19 -0.49
N ASP A 73 -3.24 0.58 0.57
CA ASP A 73 -3.18 1.12 1.94
C ASP A 73 -1.72 1.39 2.37
N LEU A 74 -0.79 0.52 1.98
CA LEU A 74 0.63 0.74 2.23
C LEU A 74 1.17 1.98 1.50
N ILE A 75 0.79 2.21 0.24
CA ILE A 75 1.24 3.38 -0.53
C ILE A 75 0.63 4.65 0.06
N GLU A 76 -0.67 4.65 0.35
CA GLU A 76 -1.38 5.78 0.98
C GLU A 76 -0.69 6.19 2.28
N LYS A 77 -0.44 5.23 3.17
CA LYS A 77 0.27 5.46 4.43
C LYS A 77 1.67 6.06 4.23
N ARG A 78 2.40 5.67 3.18
CA ARG A 78 3.72 6.25 2.89
C ARG A 78 3.63 7.68 2.41
N ILE A 79 2.58 8.03 1.67
CA ILE A 79 2.32 9.42 1.25
C ILE A 79 1.94 10.28 2.46
N GLU A 80 1.09 9.78 3.36
CA GLU A 80 0.76 10.47 4.61
C GLU A 80 1.99 10.71 5.49
N GLU A 81 2.88 9.72 5.60
CA GLU A 81 4.15 9.87 6.32
C GLU A 81 5.04 10.95 5.67
N LEU A 82 5.01 11.11 4.34
CA LEU A 82 5.73 12.16 3.63
C LEU A 82 5.13 13.54 3.94
N GLN A 83 3.80 13.66 3.89
CA GLN A 83 3.08 14.89 4.22
C GLN A 83 3.35 15.33 5.66
N ALA A 84 3.38 14.39 6.62
CA ALA A 84 3.70 14.66 8.02
C ALA A 84 5.13 15.21 8.21
N LEU A 85 6.09 14.77 7.39
CA LEU A 85 7.46 15.28 7.41
C LEU A 85 7.52 16.73 6.91
N TYR A 86 6.85 17.04 5.80
CA TYR A 86 6.77 18.40 5.28
C TYR A 86 6.07 19.35 6.25
N ARG A 87 4.99 18.89 6.90
CA ARG A 87 4.31 19.67 7.95
C ARG A 87 5.24 19.97 9.12
N ARG A 88 6.05 19.00 9.53
CA ARG A 88 7.05 19.21 10.59
C ARG A 88 8.13 20.20 10.17
N MET A 89 8.56 20.18 8.90
CA MET A 89 9.54 21.12 8.38
C MET A 89 8.99 22.55 8.36
N ASN A 90 7.77 22.72 7.85
CA ASN A 90 7.03 23.99 7.86
C ASN A 90 6.96 24.57 9.29
N LEU A 91 6.53 23.78 10.27
CA LEU A 91 6.47 24.24 11.68
C LEU A 91 7.83 24.71 12.24
N VAL A 92 8.95 24.17 11.76
CA VAL A 92 10.29 24.61 12.19
C VAL A 92 10.68 25.91 11.48
N VAL A 93 10.39 26.04 10.18
CA VAL A 93 10.70 27.25 9.40
C VAL A 93 9.86 28.45 9.87
N GLN A 94 8.60 28.22 10.24
CA GLN A 94 7.68 29.24 10.74
C GLN A 94 7.80 29.50 12.25
N GLY A 95 8.45 28.60 12.99
CA GLY A 95 8.32 28.50 14.46
C GLY A 95 9.26 29.39 15.27
N GLU A 96 10.34 29.94 14.70
CA GLU A 96 11.35 30.67 15.47
C GLU A 96 11.84 31.94 14.76
N GLN A 97 11.95 33.06 15.51
CA GLN A 97 12.69 34.25 15.07
C GLN A 97 14.20 34.01 15.00
N ILE A 98 14.74 33.00 15.70
CA ILE A 98 16.16 32.63 15.68
C ILE A 98 16.26 31.10 15.77
N LEU A 99 16.76 30.46 14.72
CA LEU A 99 16.89 29.01 14.65
C LEU A 99 18.11 28.55 15.43
N LYS A 100 17.96 27.47 16.22
CA LYS A 100 19.10 26.87 16.92
C LYS A 100 19.82 25.88 16.00
N PRO A 101 21.11 25.59 16.25
CA PRO A 101 21.87 24.55 15.56
C PRO A 101 21.19 23.17 15.49
N LYS A 102 20.34 22.85 16.47
CA LYS A 102 19.55 21.62 16.53
C LYS A 102 18.45 21.59 15.46
N ASP A 103 17.85 22.73 15.16
CA ASP A 103 16.72 22.84 14.24
C ASP A 103 17.18 22.70 12.78
N PHE A 104 18.40 23.15 12.45
CA PHE A 104 19.03 22.86 11.15
C PHE A 104 19.25 21.37 10.93
N ARG A 105 19.73 20.65 11.96
CA ARG A 105 19.88 19.19 11.88
C ARG A 105 18.53 18.50 11.69
N VAL A 106 17.47 19.05 12.26
CA VAL A 106 16.10 18.54 12.07
C VAL A 106 15.66 18.77 10.63
N ILE A 107 15.80 19.97 10.07
CA ILE A 107 15.47 20.29 8.67
C ILE A 107 16.24 19.38 7.70
N LYS A 108 17.56 19.27 7.87
CA LYS A 108 18.42 18.41 7.04
C LYS A 108 17.99 16.95 7.09
N ASN A 109 17.81 16.40 8.29
CA ASN A 109 17.36 15.01 8.46
C ASN A 109 15.97 14.79 7.85
N ILE A 110 15.04 15.72 8.03
CA ILE A 110 13.70 15.60 7.45
C ILE A 110 13.78 15.64 5.92
N SER A 111 14.59 16.53 5.34
CA SER A 111 14.81 16.61 3.88
C SER A 111 15.33 15.28 3.31
N ASP A 112 16.35 14.70 3.93
CA ASP A 112 16.91 13.41 3.50
C ASP A 112 15.89 12.26 3.65
N ILE A 113 15.16 12.21 4.77
CA ILE A 113 14.12 11.19 4.99
C ILE A 113 12.98 11.35 3.98
N SER A 114 12.54 12.58 3.70
CA SER A 114 11.49 12.86 2.72
C SER A 114 11.89 12.38 1.33
N GLN A 115 13.14 12.60 0.91
CA GLN A 115 13.65 12.12 -0.37
C GLN A 115 13.64 10.58 -0.44
N HIS A 116 14.10 9.90 0.62
CA HIS A 116 14.03 8.44 0.69
C HIS A 116 12.60 7.89 0.68
N LYS A 117 11.67 8.57 1.35
CA LYS A 117 10.25 8.18 1.33
C LYS A 117 9.65 8.34 -0.06
N LEU A 118 9.98 9.42 -0.77
CA LEU A 118 9.55 9.62 -2.15
C LEU A 118 10.03 8.48 -3.07
N GLU A 119 11.31 8.11 -3.00
CA GLU A 119 11.83 6.98 -3.78
C GLU A 119 11.18 5.64 -3.41
N THR A 120 10.84 5.47 -2.13
CA THR A 120 10.09 4.30 -1.65
C THR A 120 8.69 4.26 -2.27
N ILE A 121 7.97 5.39 -2.31
CA ILE A 121 6.64 5.49 -2.93
C ILE A 121 6.72 5.14 -4.42
N ILE A 122 7.72 5.66 -5.13
CA ILE A 122 7.96 5.37 -6.56
C ILE A 122 8.19 3.88 -6.79
N THR A 123 9.01 3.28 -5.93
CA THR A 123 9.31 1.85 -5.99
C THR A 123 8.04 1.02 -5.75
N LEU A 124 7.25 1.37 -4.74
CA LEU A 124 5.99 0.68 -4.43
C LEU A 124 4.96 0.81 -5.57
N LEU A 125 4.84 1.98 -6.20
CA LEU A 125 3.98 2.20 -7.37
C LEU A 125 4.43 1.37 -8.58
N THR A 126 5.74 1.18 -8.75
CA THR A 126 6.30 0.34 -9.80
C THR A 126 5.97 -1.14 -9.57
N TYR A 127 6.19 -1.64 -8.35
CA TYR A 127 5.90 -3.03 -7.99
C TYR A 127 4.40 -3.36 -7.94
N SER A 128 3.55 -2.36 -7.73
CA SER A 128 2.09 -2.53 -7.77
C SER A 128 1.52 -2.51 -9.20
N GLY A 129 2.33 -2.18 -10.20
CA GLY A 129 1.88 -2.02 -11.59
C GLY A 129 1.06 -0.74 -11.82
N MET A 130 1.06 0.19 -10.86
CA MET A 130 0.30 1.44 -10.91
C MET A 130 1.14 2.63 -11.41
N HIS A 131 2.45 2.47 -11.55
CA HIS A 131 3.39 3.55 -11.89
C HIS A 131 2.97 4.37 -13.11
N THR A 132 2.55 3.73 -14.20
CA THR A 132 2.15 4.42 -15.44
C THR A 132 0.96 5.37 -15.24
N SER A 133 0.06 5.05 -14.31
CA SER A 133 -1.13 5.87 -14.03
C SER A 133 -0.82 7.12 -13.21
N PHE A 134 0.27 7.11 -12.44
CA PHE A 134 0.62 8.17 -11.48
C PHE A 134 1.98 8.83 -11.76
N THR A 135 2.61 8.54 -12.90
CA THR A 135 3.98 9.00 -13.21
C THR A 135 4.07 10.54 -13.20
N GLU A 136 3.07 11.22 -13.75
CA GLU A 136 3.06 12.69 -13.82
C GLU A 136 2.86 13.33 -12.45
N ASP A 137 1.91 12.84 -11.66
CA ASP A 137 1.66 13.32 -10.29
C ASP A 137 2.92 13.15 -9.42
N ILE A 138 3.58 12.00 -9.51
CA ILE A 138 4.84 11.72 -8.80
C ILE A 138 5.97 12.63 -9.25
N LYS A 139 6.06 12.93 -10.55
CA LYS A 139 7.05 13.88 -11.08
C LYS A 139 6.81 15.29 -10.55
N ASN A 140 5.55 15.70 -10.42
CA ASN A 140 5.18 16.98 -9.84
C ASN A 140 5.52 17.04 -8.34
N VAL A 141 5.18 16.00 -7.57
CA VAL A 141 5.59 15.90 -6.15
C VAL A 141 7.11 15.99 -6.03
N ARG A 142 7.87 15.25 -6.86
CA ARG A 142 9.34 15.30 -6.85
C ARG A 142 9.87 16.71 -7.12
N LYS A 143 9.29 17.41 -8.10
CA LYS A 143 9.67 18.78 -8.44
C LYS A 143 9.44 19.72 -7.24
N LEU A 144 8.27 19.67 -6.63
CA LEU A 144 7.93 20.48 -5.45
C LEU A 144 8.83 20.16 -4.25
N CYS A 145 9.13 18.87 -4.02
CA CYS A 145 10.05 18.43 -2.97
C CYS A 145 11.45 19.00 -3.17
N GLN A 146 11.93 19.05 -4.41
CA GLN A 146 13.23 19.63 -4.75
C GLN A 146 13.21 21.15 -4.59
N GLU A 147 12.17 21.85 -5.08
CA GLU A 147 12.02 23.29 -4.89
C GLU A 147 11.97 23.68 -3.40
N HIS A 148 11.30 22.87 -2.58
CA HIS A 148 11.29 23.06 -1.12
C HIS A 148 12.68 22.87 -0.50
N LYS A 149 13.40 21.82 -0.91
CA LYS A 149 14.78 21.59 -0.45
C LYS A 149 15.71 22.74 -0.83
N ASP A 150 15.62 23.23 -2.06
CA ASP A 150 16.47 24.31 -2.58
C ASP A 150 16.15 25.65 -1.90
N LEU A 151 14.89 25.88 -1.50
CA LEU A 151 14.49 27.09 -0.77
C LEU A 151 14.96 27.07 0.69
N VAL A 152 14.85 25.92 1.34
CA VAL A 152 15.14 25.73 2.78
C VAL A 152 16.59 25.28 2.99
N TRP A 153 17.46 25.37 1.97
CA TRP A 153 18.88 25.10 2.11
C TRP A 153 19.69 26.36 1.80
N SER A 154 20.43 26.85 2.79
CA SER A 154 21.40 27.94 2.63
C SER A 154 22.70 27.56 3.33
N GLU A 155 23.83 27.99 2.76
CA GLU A 155 25.16 27.78 3.34
C GLU A 155 25.31 28.48 4.70
N ASP A 156 24.58 29.58 4.90
CA ASP A 156 24.60 30.39 6.11
C ASP A 156 23.76 29.77 7.24
N MET A 157 23.06 28.66 7.00
CA MET A 157 22.20 28.01 7.99
C MET A 157 22.97 27.41 9.17
N GLU A 158 24.27 27.17 9.06
CA GLU A 158 25.04 26.65 10.19
C GLU A 158 25.53 27.75 11.15
N GLU A 159 25.30 29.03 10.82
CA GLU A 159 25.70 30.17 11.64
C GLU A 159 24.79 30.37 12.86
N GLU A 160 25.39 30.70 14.02
CA GLU A 160 24.63 31.04 15.22
C GLU A 160 23.82 32.32 15.01
N GLY A 161 22.51 32.25 15.24
CA GLY A 161 21.62 33.41 15.08
C GLY A 161 20.93 33.49 13.72
N PHE A 162 21.08 32.48 12.84
CA PHE A 162 20.41 32.46 11.54
C PHE A 162 18.87 32.51 11.68
N THR A 163 18.27 33.32 10.83
CA THR A 163 16.82 33.51 10.74
C THR A 163 16.42 33.44 9.28
N TYR A 164 15.32 32.77 8.97
CA TYR A 164 14.75 32.90 7.62
C TYR A 164 14.23 34.33 7.44
N SER A 165 14.40 34.88 6.23
CA SER A 165 13.72 36.12 5.87
C SER A 165 12.22 35.85 5.72
N GLU A 166 11.39 36.88 5.94
CA GLU A 166 9.93 36.78 5.76
C GLU A 166 9.57 36.29 4.34
N ASP A 167 10.32 36.72 3.31
CA ASP A 167 10.14 36.26 1.93
C ASP A 167 10.38 34.73 1.75
N ILE A 168 11.32 34.15 2.50
CA ILE A 168 11.54 32.69 2.46
C ILE A 168 10.43 31.97 3.21
N GLN A 169 9.97 32.51 4.34
CA GLN A 169 8.86 31.94 5.11
C GLN A 169 7.56 31.92 4.30
N ASP A 170 7.23 33.01 3.61
CA ASP A 170 6.05 33.11 2.73
C ASP A 170 6.11 32.11 1.56
N LYS A 171 7.29 31.99 0.94
CA LYS A 171 7.51 31.04 -0.17
C LYS A 171 7.46 29.60 0.30
N GLU A 172 7.96 29.32 1.50
CA GLU A 172 7.95 27.99 2.10
C GLU A 172 6.53 27.56 2.42
N GLU A 173 5.71 28.43 3.01
CA GLU A 173 4.30 28.14 3.29
C GLU A 173 3.52 27.85 2.00
N LEU A 174 3.76 28.65 0.96
CA LEU A 174 3.12 28.46 -0.35
C LEU A 174 3.55 27.14 -1.01
N LEU A 175 4.83 26.75 -0.90
CA LEU A 175 5.32 25.46 -1.38
C LEU A 175 4.76 24.30 -0.56
N TYR A 176 4.71 24.42 0.77
CA TYR A 176 4.12 23.44 1.66
C TYR A 176 2.66 23.17 1.27
N ASN A 177 1.85 24.22 1.09
CA ASN A 177 0.45 24.09 0.69
C ASN A 177 0.29 23.40 -0.67
N LYS A 178 1.17 23.67 -1.65
CA LYS A 178 1.17 22.97 -2.94
C LYS A 178 1.55 21.50 -2.81
N ILE A 179 2.52 21.17 -1.97
CA ILE A 179 2.91 19.79 -1.67
C ILE A 179 1.74 19.05 -1.02
N ASP A 180 1.09 19.68 -0.03
CA ASP A 180 -0.06 19.15 0.69
C ASP A 180 -1.22 18.86 -0.26
N GLU A 181 -1.60 19.83 -1.11
CA GLU A 181 -2.65 19.67 -2.11
C GLU A 181 -2.34 18.53 -3.10
N THR A 182 -1.12 18.53 -3.65
CA THR A 182 -0.71 17.53 -4.66
C THR A 182 -0.68 16.12 -4.05
N THR A 183 -0.20 15.98 -2.82
CA THR A 183 -0.13 14.69 -2.12
C THR A 183 -1.51 14.20 -1.69
N CYS A 184 -2.41 15.08 -1.25
CA CYS A 184 -3.80 14.74 -0.97
C CYS A 184 -4.54 14.26 -2.22
N LEU A 185 -4.38 14.96 -3.35
CA LEU A 185 -4.95 14.53 -4.64
C LEU A 185 -4.39 13.17 -5.07
N LEU A 186 -3.09 12.93 -4.87
CA LEU A 186 -2.48 11.64 -5.17
C LEU A 186 -3.07 10.51 -4.31
N ILE A 187 -3.26 10.73 -3.01
CA ILE A 187 -3.95 9.78 -2.12
C ILE A 187 -5.36 9.50 -2.63
N PHE A 188 -6.12 10.55 -2.97
CA PHE A 188 -7.49 10.38 -3.47
C PHE A 188 -7.55 9.53 -4.75
N LYS A 189 -6.68 9.82 -5.74
CA LYS A 189 -6.64 9.04 -6.98
C LYS A 189 -6.19 7.59 -6.75
N ILE A 190 -5.25 7.36 -5.82
CA ILE A 190 -4.86 6.01 -5.41
C ILE A 190 -6.03 5.30 -4.72
N SER A 191 -6.82 6.04 -3.93
CA SER A 191 -8.04 5.58 -3.25
C SER A 191 -9.18 5.19 -4.21
N GLU A 192 -9.18 5.71 -5.45
CA GLU A 192 -10.15 5.31 -6.48
C GLU A 192 -9.67 4.15 -7.38
N ALA A 193 -8.36 3.89 -7.46
CA ALA A 193 -7.75 2.85 -8.31
C ALA A 193 -7.81 1.42 -7.72
#